data_AF-A0A1I5C8M8-F1
#
_entry.id   AF-A0A1I5C8M8-F1
#
_cell.length_a   1.000
_cell.length_b   1.000
_cell.length_c   1.000
_cell.angle_alpha   90.00
_cell.angle_beta   90.00
_cell.angle_gamma   90.00
#
_symmetry.space_group_name_H-M   'P 1'
#
loop_
_entity.id
_entity.type
_entity.pdbx_description
1 polymer ?
#
loop_
_entity_poly.entity_id
_entity_poly.type
_entity_poly.pdbx_seq_one_letter_code
_entity_poly.pdbx_strand_id
1 'polypeptide(L)'
;MARDRRPSKQMLALLATMSDRPGHWRHGYELMKETGVSSGTLYPLLLRMTEQGLLAAEWREPVQAGRPPRHAYRLTVAGISLARSVAESHSGCSAGMVRI
;
A
#
# COMPACT_ATOMS: atom_id res chain seq x y z
N MET A 1 -7.37 -21.39 -6.30
CA MET A 1 -6.91 -20.68 -7.52
C MET A 1 -6.93 -19.18 -7.26
N ALA A 2 -5.84 -18.61 -6.76
CA ALA A 2 -5.70 -17.16 -6.73
C ALA A 2 -5.54 -16.70 -8.19
N ARG A 3 -6.56 -16.04 -8.74
CA ARG A 3 -6.46 -15.49 -10.09
C ARG A 3 -5.33 -14.46 -10.09
N ASP A 4 -4.38 -14.64 -11.00
CA ASP A 4 -3.35 -13.67 -11.36
C ASP A 4 -4.04 -12.41 -11.91
N ARG A 5 -4.54 -11.58 -10.99
CA ARG A 5 -5.19 -10.31 -11.31
C ARG A 5 -4.15 -9.25 -11.07
N ARG A 6 -3.86 -8.48 -12.13
CA ARG A 6 -3.11 -7.25 -12.03
C ARG A 6 -3.65 -6.42 -10.84
N PRO A 7 -2.78 -5.88 -9.98
CA PRO A 7 -3.20 -5.05 -8.87
C PRO A 7 -4.08 -3.89 -9.37
N SER A 8 -5.13 -3.55 -8.62
CA SER A 8 -5.99 -2.42 -8.97
C SER A 8 -5.22 -1.09 -8.86
N LYS A 9 -5.69 -0.03 -9.52
CA LYS A 9 -5.07 1.31 -9.42
C LYS A 9 -4.91 1.77 -7.97
N GLN A 10 -5.89 1.48 -7.11
CA GLN A 10 -5.83 1.82 -5.68
C GLN A 10 -4.77 1.02 -4.94
N MET A 11 -4.58 -0.26 -5.30
CA MET A 11 -3.54 -1.10 -4.72
C MET A 11 -2.15 -0.65 -5.17
N LEU A 12 -2.00 -0.28 -6.45
CA LEU A 12 -0.76 0.30 -6.97
C LEU A 12 -0.39 1.59 -6.22
N ALA A 13 -1.36 2.48 -5.99
CA ALA A 13 -1.16 3.70 -5.20
C ALA A 13 -0.67 3.38 -3.77
N LEU A 14 -1.31 2.41 -3.09
CA LEU A 14 -0.88 1.99 -1.74
C LEU A 14 0.53 1.40 -1.74
N LEU A 15 0.83 0.49 -2.68
CA LEU A 15 2.16 -0.11 -2.80
C LEU A 15 3.22 0.96 -3.05
N ALA A 16 2.98 1.91 -3.95
CA ALA A 16 3.89 3.01 -4.22
C ALA A 16 4.09 3.89 -2.99
N THR A 17 3.01 4.34 -2.35
CA THR A 17 3.06 5.19 -1.16
C THR A 17 3.79 4.51 -0.01
N MET A 18 3.54 3.23 0.26
CA MET A 18 4.20 2.49 1.34
C MET A 18 5.65 2.08 1.04
N SER A 19 6.06 2.05 -0.24
CA SER A 19 7.41 1.67 -0.64
C SER A 19 8.47 2.73 -0.40
N ASP A 20 8.09 4.00 -0.16
CA ASP A 20 9.02 5.05 0.26
C ASP A 20 9.72 4.67 1.59
N ARG A 21 8.94 4.08 2.53
CA ARG A 21 9.43 3.63 3.83
C ARG A 21 8.81 2.27 4.19
N PRO A 22 9.29 1.17 3.59
CA PRO A 22 8.62 -0.13 3.68
C PRO A 22 8.63 -0.72 5.10
N GLY A 23 9.61 -0.34 5.92
CA GLY A 23 9.72 -0.75 7.32
C GLY A 23 8.91 0.10 8.31
N HIS A 24 8.28 1.18 7.86
CA HIS A 24 7.55 2.10 8.73
C HIS A 24 6.09 1.66 8.89
N TRP A 25 5.60 1.68 10.13
CA TRP A 25 4.20 1.44 10.43
C TRP A 25 3.37 2.67 10.09
N ARG A 26 2.26 2.48 9.36
CA ARG A 26 1.44 3.59 8.85
C ARG A 26 -0.02 3.38 9.19
N HIS A 27 -0.71 4.43 9.60
CA HIS A 27 -2.12 4.34 9.92
C HIS A 27 -2.98 4.49 8.66
N GLY A 28 -4.13 3.80 8.63
CA GLY A 28 -5.06 3.88 7.49
C GLY A 28 -5.47 5.32 7.14
N TYR A 29 -5.62 6.20 8.14
CA TYR A 29 -5.93 7.61 7.90
C TYR A 29 -4.83 8.37 7.15
N GLU A 30 -3.55 8.09 7.44
CA GLU A 30 -2.42 8.71 6.73
C GLU A 30 -2.36 8.21 5.30
N LEU A 31 -2.52 6.90 5.11
CA LEU A 31 -2.60 6.28 3.78
C LEU A 31 -3.75 6.87 2.97
N MET A 32 -4.90 7.11 3.58
CA MET A 32 -6.05 7.77 2.95
C MET A 32 -5.68 9.17 2.45
N LYS A 33 -5.03 9.98 3.29
CA LYS A 33 -4.61 11.34 2.94
C LYS A 33 -3.60 11.38 1.81
N GLU A 34 -2.62 10.48 1.83
CA GLU A 34 -1.54 10.47 0.86
C GLU A 34 -1.93 9.86 -0.48
N THR A 35 -2.76 8.82 -0.46
CA THR A 35 -3.21 8.14 -1.69
C THR A 35 -4.45 8.75 -2.32
N GLY A 36 -5.24 9.52 -1.55
CA GLY A 36 -6.55 10.01 -1.96
C GLY A 36 -7.62 8.91 -2.11
N VAL A 37 -7.33 7.67 -1.71
CA VAL A 37 -8.29 6.56 -1.78
C VAL A 37 -9.35 6.74 -0.70
N SER A 38 -10.63 6.65 -1.07
CA SER A 38 -11.73 6.80 -0.11
C SER A 38 -11.74 5.71 0.95
N SER A 39 -12.20 6.02 2.17
CA SER A 39 -12.27 5.08 3.29
C SER A 39 -13.02 3.79 2.94
N GLY A 40 -14.14 3.89 2.23
CA GLY A 40 -14.95 2.74 1.80
C GLY A 40 -14.23 1.79 0.84
N THR A 41 -13.18 2.26 0.15
CA THR A 41 -12.32 1.43 -0.70
C THR A 41 -11.06 0.99 0.03
N LEU A 42 -10.47 1.90 0.82
CA LEU A 42 -9.20 1.72 1.50
C LEU A 42 -9.25 0.56 2.48
N TYR A 43 -10.21 0.54 3.40
CA TYR A 43 -10.21 -0.46 4.47
C TYR A 43 -10.45 -1.89 3.97
N PRO A 44 -11.43 -2.15 3.06
CA PRO A 44 -11.56 -3.47 2.45
C PRO A 44 -10.31 -3.88 1.66
N LEU A 45 -9.62 -2.93 1.03
CA LEU A 45 -8.40 -3.21 0.30
C LEU A 45 -7.23 -3.55 1.23
N LEU A 46 -7.04 -2.80 2.33
CA LEU A 46 -6.03 -3.08 3.35
C LEU A 46 -6.25 -4.45 3.98
N LEU A 47 -7.50 -4.81 4.27
CA LEU A 47 -7.85 -6.14 4.76
C LEU A 47 -7.44 -7.22 3.76
N ARG A 48 -7.84 -7.08 2.50
CA ARG A 48 -7.47 -8.04 1.43
C ARG A 48 -5.96 -8.16 1.24
N MET A 49 -5.23 -7.05 1.26
CA MET A 49 -3.77 -7.07 1.16
C MET A 49 -3.12 -7.76 2.37
N THR A 50 -3.72 -7.63 3.55
CA THR A 50 -3.28 -8.34 4.77
C THR A 50 -3.56 -9.84 4.65
N GLU A 51 -4.76 -10.24 4.19
CA GLU A 51 -5.13 -11.64 3.92
C GLU A 51 -4.24 -12.29 2.85
N GLN A 52 -3.77 -11.50 1.88
CA GLN A 52 -2.80 -11.92 0.87
C GLN A 52 -1.35 -11.98 1.39
N GLY A 53 -1.11 -11.62 2.66
CA GLY A 53 0.23 -11.60 3.26
C GLY A 53 1.13 -10.48 2.75
N LEU A 54 0.58 -9.47 2.05
CA LEU A 54 1.33 -8.33 1.52
C LEU A 54 1.53 -7.24 2.57
N LEU A 55 0.62 -7.17 3.54
CA LEU A 55 0.69 -6.25 4.68
C LEU A 55 0.72 -7.02 5.99
N ALA A 56 1.51 -6.53 6.94
CA ALA A 56 1.34 -6.83 8.35
C ALA A 56 0.41 -5.78 8.95
N ALA A 57 -0.48 -6.19 9.84
CA ALA A 57 -1.41 -5.31 10.55
C ALA A 57 -1.29 -5.54 12.06
N GLU A 58 -1.07 -4.47 12.81
CA GLU A 58 -0.94 -4.51 14.27
C GLU A 58 -1.77 -3.40 14.90
N TRP A 59 -2.37 -3.67 16.05
CA TRP A 59 -2.89 -2.61 16.91
C TRP A 59 -1.72 -1.86 17.53
N ARG A 60 -1.66 -0.55 17.33
CA ARG A 60 -0.66 0.30 17.98
C ARG A 60 -1.32 1.38 18.81
N GLU A 61 -0.66 1.71 19.91
CA GLU A 61 -1.03 2.84 20.72
C GLU A 61 -1.01 4.12 19.87
N PRO A 62 -1.97 5.02 20.08
CA PRO A 62 -2.00 6.25 19.33
C PRO A 62 -0.80 7.12 19.74
N VAL A 63 -0.23 7.80 18.74
CA VAL A 63 0.83 8.80 18.95
C VAL A 63 0.37 9.91 19.91
N GLN A 64 -0.93 10.14 20.05
CA GLN A 64 -1.54 11.09 20.99
C GLN A 64 -2.27 10.35 22.11
N ALA A 65 -1.90 10.66 23.36
CA ALA A 65 -2.56 10.14 24.56
C ALA A 65 -4.08 10.47 24.56
N GLY A 66 -4.90 9.52 25.03
CA GLY A 66 -6.35 9.68 25.14
C GLY A 66 -7.16 9.30 23.89
N ARG A 67 -6.53 8.76 22.84
CA ARG A 67 -7.24 8.16 21.70
C ARG A 67 -7.30 6.63 21.84
N PRO A 68 -8.28 5.96 21.22
CA PRO A 68 -8.27 4.50 21.16
C PRO A 68 -7.09 4.00 20.30
N PRO A 69 -6.57 2.80 20.57
CA PRO A 69 -5.62 2.11 19.70
C PRO A 69 -6.11 2.09 18.26
N ARG A 70 -5.18 2.11 17.30
CA ARG A 70 -5.53 2.07 15.87
C ARG A 70 -4.68 1.04 15.17
N HIS A 71 -5.27 0.35 14.19
CA HIS A 71 -4.50 -0.48 13.30
C HIS A 71 -3.45 0.35 12.55
N ALA A 72 -2.23 -0.16 12.57
CA ALA A 72 -1.12 0.27 11.74
C ALA A 72 -0.77 -0.85 10.77
N TYR A 73 -0.32 -0.46 9.58
CA TYR A 73 0.00 -1.35 8.49
C TYR A 73 1.44 -1.14 8.06
N ARG A 74 2.10 -2.23 7.67
CA ARG A 74 3.46 -2.20 7.11
C ARG A 74 3.55 -3.19 5.96
N LEU A 75 4.38 -2.90 4.95
CA LEU A 75 4.68 -3.89 3.92
C LEU A 75 5.44 -5.07 4.54
N THR A 76 5.03 -6.27 4.15
CA THR A 76 5.82 -7.49 4.37
C THR A 76 6.87 -7.63 3.28
N VAL A 77 7.75 -8.63 3.39
CA VAL A 77 8.70 -8.98 2.33
C VAL A 77 7.98 -9.26 1.00
N ALA A 78 6.83 -9.92 1.04
CA ALA A 78 6.01 -10.18 -0.15
C ALA A 78 5.43 -8.89 -0.73
N GLY A 79 4.92 -7.99 0.12
CA GLY A 79 4.42 -6.67 -0.29
C GLY A 79 5.49 -5.81 -0.96
N ILE A 80 6.71 -5.78 -0.39
CA ILE A 80 7.86 -5.05 -0.96
C ILE A 80 8.24 -5.64 -2.32
N SER A 81 8.30 -6.97 -2.42
CA SER A 81 8.64 -7.65 -3.66
C SER A 81 7.64 -7.35 -4.78
N LEU A 82 6.34 -7.36 -4.45
CA LEU A 82 5.29 -6.99 -5.39
C LEU A 82 5.40 -5.51 -5.81
N ALA A 83 5.62 -4.60 -4.86
CA ALA A 83 5.76 -3.19 -5.16
C ALA A 83 6.92 -2.91 -6.13
N ARG A 84 8.06 -3.60 -5.94
CA ARG A 84 9.22 -3.52 -6.83
C ARG A 84 8.89 -4.04 -8.24
N SER A 85 8.32 -5.24 -8.34
CA SER A 85 7.94 -5.86 -9.63
C SER A 85 6.98 -4.96 -10.43
N VAL A 86 6.03 -4.35 -9.74
CA VAL A 86 5.11 -3.37 -10.32
C VAL A 86 5.86 -2.13 -10.81
N ALA A 87 6.74 -1.54 -9.99
CA ALA A 87 7.50 -0.36 -10.37
C ALA A 87 8.32 -0.60 -11.65
N GLU A 88 9.01 -1.73 -11.72
CA GLU A 88 9.80 -2.14 -12.90
C GLU A 88 8.92 -2.30 -14.15
N SER A 89 7.73 -2.90 -14.00
CA SER A 89 6.76 -3.06 -15.09
C SER A 89 6.24 -1.71 -15.61
N HIS A 90 6.13 -0.70 -14.74
CA HIS A 90 5.74 0.66 -15.11
C HIS A 90 6.91 1.46 -15.72
N SER A 91 8.15 1.21 -15.29
CA SER A 91 9.36 1.84 -15.86
C SER A 91 9.62 1.45 -17.31
N GLY A 92 9.26 0.22 -17.70
CA GLY A 92 9.37 -0.27 -19.08
C GLY A 92 8.39 0.38 -20.07
N CYS A 93 7.39 1.13 -19.59
CA CYS A 93 6.39 1.81 -20.44
C CYS A 93 6.73 3.29 -20.72
N SER A 94 7.90 3.75 -20.28
CA SER A 94 8.42 5.12 -20.45
C SER A 94 9.61 5.16 -21.43
N ALA A 95 9.43 4.68 -22.65
CA ALA A 95 10.40 4.87 -23.74
C ALA A 95 9.64 5.37 -24.97
N GLY A 96 9.29 6.67 -24.96
CA GLY A 96 8.53 7.28 -26.05
C GLY A 96 8.06 8.68 -25.75
N MET A 97 8.92 9.56 -25.25
CA MET A 97 8.68 11.00 -25.34
C MET A 97 9.93 11.66 -25.94
N VAL A 98 9.94 11.70 -27.27
CA VAL A 98 10.80 12.57 -28.08
C VAL A 98 10.65 14.00 -27.54
N ARG A 99 11.76 14.62 -27.14
CA ARG A 99 11.86 16.08 -27.11
C ARG A 99 12.72 16.48 -28.29
N ILE A 100 12.04 17.07 -29.27
CA ILE A 100 12.54 17.99 -30.30
C ILE A 100 13.44 19.06 -29.69
#